data_AF-A0A401YA48-F1
#
_entry.id   AF-A0A401YA48-F1
#
_cell.length_a   1.000
_cell.length_b   1.000
_cell.length_c   1.000
_cell.angle_alpha   90.00
_cell.angle_beta   90.00
_cell.angle_gamma   90.00
#
_symmetry.space_group_name_H-M   'P 1'
#
loop_
_entity.id
_entity.type
_entity.pdbx_description
1 polymer ?
#
loop_
_entity_poly.entity_id
_entity_poly.type
_entity_poly.pdbx_seq_one_letter_code
_entity_poly.pdbx_strand_id
1 'polypeptide(L)'
;MALGRRGTLEALPYVDGTPEWSDVIPGAMLGISRAHGLDLMPYLSDWGRMVVRTESTQCIGEMSGEFPNLTIKHLMKKKYEDLLHVPVFKRILDGLVMGSVKGHPSAPMFIVAGNHDGKGDDVMIAADQKALADEYCSQGVTVQYEEIQGADHSNAGLTFLNEATAWLGSRFAGTPAPSSC
;
A
#
# COMPACT_ATOMS: atom_id res chain seq x y z
N MET A 1 16.72 8.76 16.51
CA MET A 1 16.38 7.96 15.32
C MET A 1 14.96 8.28 14.91
N ALA A 2 14.68 8.34 13.61
CA ALA A 2 13.43 8.92 13.11
C ALA A 2 12.23 8.04 13.47
N LEU A 3 11.32 8.58 14.29
CA LEU A 3 9.93 8.15 14.26
C LEU A 3 9.40 8.52 12.88
N GLY A 4 9.13 7.52 12.03
CA GLY A 4 8.34 7.72 10.83
C GLY A 4 7.05 8.45 11.21
N ARG A 5 6.62 9.40 10.38
CA ARG A 5 5.43 10.22 10.66
C ARG A 5 4.20 9.32 10.63
N ARG A 6 3.77 8.85 11.81
CA ARG A 6 2.50 8.13 11.98
C ARG A 6 1.39 8.95 11.31
N GLY A 7 0.84 8.45 10.20
CA GLY A 7 -0.35 9.03 9.57
C GLY A 7 -0.22 9.63 8.17
N THR A 8 0.88 9.46 7.42
CA THR A 8 0.92 9.83 5.99
C THR A 8 1.13 8.59 5.09
N LEU A 9 0.22 8.39 4.13
CA LEU A 9 0.37 7.34 3.12
C LEU A 9 1.49 7.73 2.12
N GLU A 10 2.70 7.20 2.34
CA GLU A 10 3.88 7.50 1.51
C GLU A 10 4.07 6.51 0.34
N ALA A 11 3.22 5.50 0.20
CA ALA A 11 3.24 4.54 -0.91
C ALA A 11 3.01 5.20 -2.29
N LEU A 12 2.03 6.11 -2.43
CA LEU A 12 1.79 6.77 -3.73
C LEU A 12 2.98 7.63 -4.22
N PRO A 13 3.64 8.43 -3.35
CA PRO A 13 4.94 9.04 -3.69
C PRO A 13 6.11 8.07 -3.88
N TYR A 14 6.03 6.83 -3.41
CA TYR A 14 7.12 5.85 -3.54
C TYR A 14 7.19 5.29 -4.97
N VAL A 15 6.03 4.98 -5.56
CA VAL A 15 5.90 4.55 -6.97
C VAL A 15 5.75 5.72 -7.96
N ASP A 16 6.00 6.98 -7.55
CA ASP A 16 5.87 8.13 -8.44
C ASP A 16 7.03 8.17 -9.46
N GLY A 17 6.71 8.00 -10.74
CA GLY A 17 7.69 8.02 -11.83
C GLY A 17 8.53 6.75 -11.98
N THR A 18 8.24 5.68 -11.25
CA THR A 18 8.94 4.39 -11.40
C THR A 18 8.61 3.71 -12.74
N PRO A 19 9.55 2.96 -13.35
CA PRO A 19 9.33 2.32 -14.65
C PRO A 19 8.23 1.23 -14.58
N GLU A 20 8.08 0.59 -13.43
CA GLU A 20 7.05 -0.39 -13.09
C GLU A 20 6.22 0.16 -11.91
N TRP A 21 4.98 -0.32 -11.76
CA TRP A 21 4.05 0.00 -10.65
C TRP A 21 3.57 1.46 -10.51
N SER A 22 4.06 2.42 -11.30
CA SER A 22 3.55 3.81 -11.26
C SER A 22 2.09 3.93 -11.76
N ASP A 23 1.63 2.95 -12.54
CA ASP A 23 0.24 2.75 -12.96
C ASP A 23 -0.73 2.38 -11.81
N VAL A 24 -0.25 1.89 -10.66
CA VAL A 24 -1.15 1.64 -9.52
C VAL A 24 -1.68 2.94 -8.90
N ILE A 25 -1.06 4.10 -9.17
CA ILE A 25 -1.46 5.41 -8.65
C ILE A 25 -2.89 5.78 -9.12
N PRO A 26 -3.17 5.93 -10.42
CA PRO A 26 -4.53 6.20 -10.91
C PRO A 26 -5.54 5.09 -10.52
N GLY A 27 -5.16 3.81 -10.51
CA GLY A 27 -6.00 2.71 -10.04
C GLY A 27 -6.40 2.83 -8.57
N ALA A 28 -5.46 3.15 -7.69
CA ALA A 28 -5.71 3.43 -6.27
C ALA A 28 -6.59 4.68 -6.09
N MET A 29 -6.31 5.77 -6.82
CA MET A 29 -7.12 6.98 -6.79
C MET A 29 -8.56 6.75 -7.28
N LEU A 30 -8.76 5.86 -8.26
CA LEU A 30 -10.08 5.39 -8.73
C LEU A 30 -10.83 4.63 -7.62
N GLY A 31 -10.16 3.70 -6.93
CA GLY A 31 -10.74 2.97 -5.81
C GLY A 31 -11.18 3.89 -4.67
N ILE A 32 -10.29 4.81 -4.27
CA ILE A 32 -10.55 5.82 -3.24
C ILE A 32 -11.68 6.77 -3.66
N SER A 33 -11.68 7.23 -4.92
CA SER A 33 -12.74 8.08 -5.51
C SER A 33 -14.12 7.43 -5.37
N ARG A 34 -14.23 6.14 -5.74
CA ARG A 34 -15.45 5.33 -5.63
C ARG A 34 -15.88 5.14 -4.18
N ALA A 35 -14.96 4.75 -3.30
CA ALA A 35 -15.25 4.46 -1.88
C ALA A 35 -15.72 5.69 -1.08
N HIS A 36 -15.20 6.89 -1.41
CA HIS A 36 -15.51 8.13 -0.68
C HIS A 36 -16.47 9.09 -1.41
N GLY A 37 -17.02 8.69 -2.56
CA GLY A 37 -17.91 9.55 -3.36
C GLY A 37 -17.23 10.83 -3.88
N LEU A 38 -15.91 10.80 -4.09
CA LEU A 38 -15.11 11.94 -4.51
C LEU A 38 -15.01 11.96 -6.04
N ASP A 39 -15.58 12.98 -6.69
CA ASP A 39 -15.33 13.22 -8.11
C ASP A 39 -13.87 13.63 -8.32
N LEU A 40 -13.12 12.78 -9.03
CA LEU A 40 -11.70 12.97 -9.33
C LEU A 40 -11.47 13.87 -10.57
N MET A 41 -12.46 13.98 -11.47
CA MET A 41 -12.33 14.69 -12.76
C MET A 41 -11.95 16.18 -12.66
N PRO A 42 -12.37 16.96 -11.63
CA PRO A 42 -11.94 18.34 -11.44
C PRO A 42 -10.45 18.48 -11.13
N TYR A 43 -9.81 17.43 -10.59
CA TYR A 43 -8.43 17.45 -10.13
C TYR A 43 -7.42 17.01 -11.21
N LEU A 44 -7.82 16.11 -12.09
CA LEU A 44 -6.98 15.51 -13.13
C LEU A 44 -6.63 16.47 -14.28
N SER A 45 -5.41 16.35 -14.81
CA SER A 45 -5.01 16.95 -16.07
C SER A 45 -5.81 16.38 -17.25
N ASP A 46 -5.63 16.92 -18.45
CA ASP A 46 -6.33 16.39 -19.64
C ASP A 46 -5.86 14.96 -19.97
N TRP A 47 -4.57 14.70 -19.79
CA TRP A 47 -3.98 13.36 -19.86
C TRP A 47 -4.46 12.46 -18.72
N GLY A 48 -4.50 12.95 -17.48
CA GLY A 48 -4.99 12.15 -16.36
C GLY A 48 -6.47 11.78 -16.47
N ARG A 49 -7.30 12.63 -17.10
CA ARG A 49 -8.70 12.27 -17.42
C ARG A 49 -8.82 11.21 -18.51
N MET A 50 -7.81 11.01 -19.36
CA MET A 50 -7.72 9.88 -20.28
C MET A 50 -7.31 8.61 -19.53
N VAL A 51 -6.17 8.64 -18.82
CA VAL A 51 -5.65 7.51 -18.02
C VAL A 51 -6.72 6.93 -17.09
N VAL A 52 -7.32 7.77 -16.25
CA VAL A 52 -8.38 7.37 -15.31
C VAL A 52 -9.65 6.87 -16.00
N ARG A 53 -9.89 7.20 -17.27
CA ARG A 53 -11.00 6.62 -18.04
C ARG A 53 -10.66 5.24 -18.57
N THR A 54 -9.44 5.05 -19.10
CA THR A 54 -8.95 3.75 -19.56
C THR A 54 -8.97 2.73 -18.41
N GLU A 55 -8.33 3.06 -17.29
CA GLU A 55 -8.24 2.19 -16.12
C GLU A 55 -9.57 1.95 -15.40
N SER A 56 -10.56 2.84 -15.57
CA SER A 56 -11.85 2.69 -14.89
C SER A 56 -12.57 1.37 -15.19
N THR A 57 -12.22 0.71 -16.30
CA THR A 57 -12.77 -0.57 -16.75
C THR A 57 -11.78 -1.73 -16.76
N GLN A 58 -10.52 -1.51 -16.34
CA GLN A 58 -9.46 -2.51 -16.41
C GLN A 58 -9.25 -3.28 -15.10
N CYS A 59 -8.73 -4.50 -15.23
CA CYS A 59 -8.13 -5.28 -14.15
C CYS A 59 -6.64 -4.93 -13.99
N ILE A 60 -6.04 -5.27 -12.84
CA ILE A 60 -4.62 -4.97 -12.56
C ILE A 60 -3.66 -5.54 -13.62
N GLY A 61 -3.94 -6.75 -14.12
CA GLY A 61 -3.15 -7.38 -15.20
C GLY A 61 -3.38 -6.81 -16.60
N GLU A 62 -4.31 -5.86 -16.77
CA GLU A 62 -4.55 -5.14 -18.03
C GLU A 62 -3.90 -3.75 -18.02
N MET A 63 -3.91 -3.05 -16.87
CA MET A 63 -3.26 -1.75 -16.71
C MET A 63 -1.73 -1.85 -16.49
N SER A 64 -1.24 -2.99 -15.98
CA SER A 64 0.16 -3.19 -15.62
C SER A 64 1.09 -3.02 -16.83
N GLY A 65 1.95 -2.00 -16.76
CA GLY A 65 2.88 -1.62 -17.83
C GLY A 65 2.28 -0.74 -18.93
N GLU A 66 1.01 -0.31 -18.85
CA GLU A 66 0.41 0.57 -19.87
C GLU A 66 0.93 2.02 -19.77
N PHE A 67 1.23 2.49 -18.56
CA PHE A 67 1.71 3.86 -18.28
C PHE A 67 3.05 3.88 -17.52
N PRO A 68 4.15 3.35 -18.11
CA PRO A 68 5.44 3.27 -17.43
C PRO A 68 6.02 4.68 -17.19
N ASN A 69 6.61 4.88 -15.99
CA ASN A 69 7.08 6.19 -15.51
C ASN A 69 5.96 7.24 -15.39
N LEU A 70 4.72 6.82 -15.10
CA LEU A 70 3.62 7.73 -14.76
C LEU A 70 4.02 8.59 -13.55
N THR A 71 3.71 9.88 -13.60
CA THR A 71 3.86 10.76 -12.43
C THR A 71 2.54 11.40 -12.03
N ILE A 72 2.31 11.53 -10.73
CA ILE A 72 1.25 12.32 -10.10
C ILE A 72 1.22 13.72 -10.72
N LYS A 73 2.39 14.31 -10.97
CA LYS A 73 2.53 15.63 -11.59
C LYS A 73 1.96 15.71 -13.02
N HIS A 74 2.02 14.63 -13.79
CA HIS A 74 1.41 14.58 -15.12
C HIS A 74 -0.07 14.17 -15.06
N LEU A 75 -0.44 13.30 -14.13
CA LEU A 75 -1.81 12.86 -13.85
C LEU A 75 -2.71 14.01 -13.38
N MET A 76 -2.19 14.89 -12.52
CA MET A 76 -2.94 15.95 -11.84
C MET A 76 -2.78 17.31 -12.55
N LYS A 77 -3.76 18.21 -12.38
CA LYS A 77 -3.55 19.63 -12.70
C LYS A 77 -2.48 20.20 -11.77
N LYS A 78 -1.61 21.07 -12.28
CA LYS A 78 -0.51 21.72 -11.52
C LYS A 78 -0.86 22.21 -10.11
N LYS A 79 -2.08 22.73 -9.88
CA LYS A 79 -2.53 23.18 -8.53
C LYS A 79 -2.82 22.04 -7.53
N TYR A 80 -2.69 20.79 -7.97
CA TYR A 80 -2.95 19.55 -7.23
C TYR A 80 -1.82 18.52 -7.47
N GLU A 81 -0.64 18.96 -7.96
CA GLU A 81 0.50 18.05 -8.24
C GLU A 81 1.13 17.45 -6.98
N ASP A 82 0.84 18.00 -5.81
CA ASP A 82 1.16 17.45 -4.50
C ASP A 82 -0.13 16.99 -3.80
N LEU A 83 -0.43 15.69 -3.87
CA LEU A 83 -1.65 15.10 -3.31
C LEU A 83 -1.75 15.30 -1.80
N LEU A 84 -0.63 15.22 -1.07
CA LEU A 84 -0.58 15.31 0.38
C LEU A 84 -0.84 16.73 0.90
N HIS A 85 -0.70 17.75 0.03
CA HIS A 85 -1.08 19.14 0.33
C HIS A 85 -2.49 19.52 -0.14
N VAL A 86 -3.22 18.65 -0.87
CA VAL A 86 -4.63 18.90 -1.19
C VAL A 86 -5.53 18.44 -0.02
N PRO A 87 -6.30 19.33 0.63
CA PRO A 87 -7.01 18.98 1.87
C PRO A 87 -8.00 17.81 1.77
N VAL A 88 -8.63 17.60 0.61
CA VAL A 88 -9.55 16.48 0.42
C VAL A 88 -8.84 15.14 0.31
N PHE A 89 -7.71 15.07 -0.42
CA PHE A 89 -6.91 13.85 -0.53
C PHE A 89 -6.24 13.56 0.81
N LYS A 90 -5.54 14.54 1.40
CA LYS A 90 -4.92 14.36 2.72
C LYS A 90 -5.89 13.77 3.75
N ARG A 91 -7.05 14.39 3.96
CA ARG A 91 -8.06 13.92 4.93
C ARG A 91 -8.51 12.47 4.67
N ILE A 92 -8.58 12.05 3.41
CA ILE A 92 -8.96 10.68 3.05
C ILE A 92 -7.79 9.73 3.30
N LEU A 93 -6.60 10.03 2.77
CA LEU A 93 -5.40 9.20 2.89
C LEU A 93 -4.97 9.00 4.34
N ASP A 94 -5.00 10.06 5.17
CA ASP A 94 -4.75 9.98 6.62
C ASP A 94 -5.71 8.98 7.31
N GLY A 95 -6.96 8.86 6.80
CA GLY A 95 -7.98 7.95 7.30
C GLY A 95 -7.90 6.52 6.78
N LEU A 96 -6.99 6.22 5.84
CA LEU A 96 -6.74 4.87 5.31
C LEU A 96 -5.59 4.15 6.03
N VAL A 97 -4.91 4.82 6.98
CA VAL A 97 -3.76 4.25 7.71
C VAL A 97 -4.26 3.18 8.69
N MET A 98 -3.90 1.92 8.44
CA MET A 98 -4.28 0.79 9.31
C MET A 98 -3.63 0.92 10.69
N GLY A 99 -4.31 0.44 11.74
CA GLY A 99 -3.85 0.58 13.13
C GLY A 99 -3.98 1.98 13.75
N SER A 100 -4.37 3.01 12.98
CA SER A 100 -4.52 4.39 13.48
C SER A 100 -5.78 4.64 14.31
N VAL A 101 -6.73 3.70 14.32
CA VAL A 101 -8.01 3.77 15.04
C VAL A 101 -8.14 2.64 16.05
N LYS A 102 -9.00 2.82 17.07
CA LYS A 102 -9.19 1.81 18.11
C LYS A 102 -9.76 0.50 17.55
N GLY A 103 -8.96 -0.56 17.62
CA GLY A 103 -9.34 -1.92 17.27
C GLY A 103 -8.15 -2.70 16.73
N HIS A 104 -8.14 -4.02 16.94
CA HIS A 104 -7.11 -4.92 16.45
C HIS A 104 -7.74 -6.27 16.04
N PRO A 105 -7.05 -7.09 15.23
CA PRO A 105 -7.43 -8.47 14.97
C PRO A 105 -7.61 -9.27 16.26
N SER A 106 -8.63 -10.13 16.32
CA SER A 106 -8.81 -11.11 17.40
C SER A 106 -8.16 -12.47 17.09
N ALA A 107 -7.62 -12.64 15.88
CA ALA A 107 -6.87 -13.80 15.44
C ALA A 107 -5.37 -13.46 15.37
N PRO A 108 -4.47 -14.46 15.43
CA PRO A 108 -3.07 -14.25 15.13
C PRO A 108 -2.87 -13.70 13.71
N MET A 109 -1.79 -12.94 13.51
CA MET A 109 -1.43 -12.33 12.23
C MET A 109 -0.07 -12.83 11.76
N PHE A 110 0.05 -13.08 10.45
CA PHE A 110 1.32 -13.24 9.75
C PHE A 110 1.47 -12.07 8.79
N ILE A 111 2.55 -11.29 8.95
CA ILE A 111 2.83 -10.07 8.19
C ILE A 111 4.23 -10.21 7.59
N VAL A 112 4.33 -10.15 6.27
CA VAL A 112 5.60 -10.25 5.55
C VAL A 112 5.79 -9.01 4.71
N ALA A 113 6.98 -8.39 4.82
CA ALA A 113 7.38 -7.25 4.01
C ALA A 113 8.58 -7.63 3.12
N GLY A 114 8.60 -7.20 1.86
CA GLY A 114 9.85 -7.15 1.09
C GLY A 114 10.64 -5.88 1.43
N ASN A 115 11.96 -5.92 1.22
CA ASN A 115 12.82 -4.76 1.29
C ASN A 115 13.98 -4.88 0.29
N HIS A 116 13.78 -4.41 -0.94
CA HIS A 116 14.74 -4.47 -2.04
C HIS A 116 15.74 -3.31 -1.99
N ASP A 117 15.26 -2.08 -1.82
CA ASP A 117 16.03 -0.84 -1.97
C ASP A 117 16.50 -0.22 -0.63
N GLY A 118 16.17 -0.84 0.50
CA GLY A 118 16.41 -0.33 1.86
C GLY A 118 15.26 0.52 2.43
N LYS A 119 14.21 0.81 1.64
CA LYS A 119 12.98 1.50 2.02
C LYS A 119 11.76 0.57 1.96
N GLY A 120 11.69 -0.31 0.96
CA GLY A 120 10.54 -1.14 0.69
C GLY A 120 10.75 -2.13 -0.46
N ASP A 121 9.66 -2.71 -0.93
CA ASP A 121 9.66 -3.75 -1.97
C ASP A 121 9.44 -3.17 -3.40
N ASP A 122 9.86 -1.93 -3.63
CA ASP A 122 9.56 -1.13 -4.83
C ASP A 122 8.09 -0.67 -4.98
N VAL A 123 7.17 -1.12 -4.12
CA VAL A 123 5.75 -0.71 -4.13
C VAL A 123 5.27 -0.26 -2.74
N MET A 124 5.53 -1.07 -1.73
CA MET A 124 5.10 -0.94 -0.34
C MET A 124 6.30 -0.67 0.57
N ILE A 125 6.13 0.21 1.54
CA ILE A 125 7.19 0.62 2.45
C ILE A 125 7.32 -0.40 3.58
N ALA A 126 8.51 -0.96 3.78
CA ALA A 126 8.76 -2.00 4.80
C ALA A 126 8.48 -1.47 6.22
N ALA A 127 8.88 -0.23 6.48
CA ALA A 127 8.68 0.44 7.77
C ALA A 127 7.19 0.62 8.15
N ASP A 128 6.28 0.80 7.19
CA ASP A 128 4.84 0.93 7.46
C ASP A 128 4.26 -0.42 7.91
N GLN A 129 4.69 -1.51 7.27
CA GLN A 129 4.29 -2.88 7.63
C GLN A 129 4.85 -3.28 9.00
N LYS A 130 6.11 -2.92 9.29
CA LYS A 130 6.71 -3.09 10.63
C LYS A 130 5.97 -2.30 11.70
N ALA A 131 5.60 -1.04 11.41
CA ALA A 131 4.87 -0.20 12.36
C ALA A 131 3.47 -0.76 12.68
N LEU A 132 2.79 -1.35 11.69
CA LEU A 132 1.52 -2.05 11.92
C LEU A 132 1.69 -3.30 12.78
N ALA A 133 2.74 -4.10 12.54
CA ALA A 133 3.07 -5.26 13.35
C ALA A 133 3.35 -4.86 14.82
N ASP A 134 4.15 -3.81 15.03
CA ASP A 134 4.48 -3.30 16.37
C ASP A 134 3.25 -2.75 17.11
N GLU A 135 2.36 -2.04 16.40
CA GLU A 135 1.11 -1.53 16.96
C GLU A 135 0.21 -2.69 17.41
N TYR A 136 0.04 -3.73 16.57
CA TYR A 136 -0.72 -4.93 16.94
C TYR A 136 -0.08 -5.75 18.07
N CYS A 137 1.25 -5.90 18.10
CA CYS A 137 1.97 -6.49 19.23
C CYS A 137 1.70 -5.71 20.53
N SER A 138 1.72 -4.38 20.49
CA SER A 138 1.46 -3.53 21.66
C SER A 138 0.02 -3.65 22.19
N GLN A 139 -0.92 -4.06 21.33
CA GLN A 139 -2.32 -4.33 21.66
C GLN A 139 -2.58 -5.81 22.05
N GLY A 140 -1.53 -6.64 22.13
CA GLY A 140 -1.63 -8.03 22.57
C GLY A 140 -2.04 -9.03 21.50
N VAL A 141 -2.00 -8.66 20.22
CA VAL A 141 -2.17 -9.59 19.10
C VAL A 141 -0.94 -10.49 18.99
N THR A 142 -1.14 -11.79 18.77
CA THR A 142 -0.05 -12.70 18.38
C THR A 142 0.36 -12.40 16.93
N VAL A 143 1.49 -11.74 16.72
CA VAL A 143 1.99 -11.37 15.39
C VAL A 143 3.29 -12.11 15.11
N GLN A 144 3.38 -12.77 13.96
CA GLN A 144 4.64 -13.14 13.32
C GLN A 144 4.91 -12.12 12.20
N TYR A 145 6.02 -11.38 12.32
CA TYR A 145 6.50 -10.42 11.34
C TYR A 145 7.82 -10.88 10.74
N GLU A 146 7.95 -10.82 9.42
CA GLU A 146 9.18 -11.13 8.70
C GLU A 146 9.47 -10.07 7.62
N GLU A 147 10.75 -9.76 7.42
CA GLU A 147 11.20 -8.77 6.42
C GLU A 147 12.25 -9.40 5.51
N ILE A 148 11.90 -9.60 4.24
CA ILE A 148 12.70 -10.29 3.24
C ILE A 148 13.64 -9.29 2.56
N GLN A 149 14.87 -9.22 3.06
CA GLN A 149 15.93 -8.36 2.51
C GLN A 149 16.28 -8.77 1.07
N GLY A 150 16.37 -7.79 0.17
CA GLY A 150 16.68 -7.98 -1.25
C GLY A 150 15.50 -8.43 -2.12
N ALA A 151 14.28 -8.50 -1.58
CA ALA A 151 13.10 -8.91 -2.35
C ALA A 151 12.21 -7.72 -2.76
N ASP A 152 11.99 -7.59 -4.07
CA ASP A 152 10.93 -6.75 -4.65
C ASP A 152 9.52 -7.29 -4.34
N HIS A 153 8.49 -6.53 -4.70
CA HIS A 153 7.09 -6.82 -4.38
C HIS A 153 6.62 -8.18 -4.90
N SER A 154 7.09 -8.59 -6.09
CA SER A 154 6.70 -9.86 -6.70
C SER A 154 7.37 -11.04 -6.00
N ASN A 155 8.67 -10.92 -5.71
CA ASN A 155 9.45 -11.95 -5.02
C ASN A 155 9.05 -12.09 -3.54
N ALA A 156 8.75 -10.99 -2.85
CA ALA A 156 8.20 -10.99 -1.50
C ALA A 156 6.80 -11.63 -1.48
N GLY A 157 5.91 -11.25 -2.41
CA GLY A 157 4.57 -11.83 -2.54
C GLY A 157 4.58 -13.33 -2.84
N LEU A 158 5.47 -13.80 -3.73
CA LEU A 158 5.64 -15.23 -4.02
C LEU A 158 6.12 -16.02 -2.80
N THR A 159 7.06 -15.47 -2.03
CA THR A 159 7.55 -16.09 -0.79
C THR A 159 6.42 -16.19 0.24
N PHE A 160 5.73 -15.07 0.50
CA PHE A 160 4.57 -15.00 1.39
C PHE A 160 3.48 -16.03 1.04
N LEU A 161 3.10 -16.17 -0.23
CA LEU A 161 2.04 -17.12 -0.64
C LEU A 161 2.38 -18.58 -0.31
N ASN A 162 3.65 -18.97 -0.48
CA ASN A 162 4.12 -20.31 -0.15
C ASN A 162 4.07 -20.56 1.37
N GLU A 163 4.55 -19.60 2.16
CA GLU A 163 4.64 -19.71 3.63
C GLU A 163 3.27 -19.58 4.31
N ALA A 164 2.45 -18.62 3.88
CA ALA A 164 1.12 -18.37 4.42
C ALA A 164 0.20 -19.60 4.32
N THR A 165 0.35 -20.41 3.26
CA THR A 165 -0.40 -21.66 3.10
C THR A 165 -0.09 -22.65 4.23
N ALA A 166 1.19 -22.86 4.54
CA ALA A 166 1.63 -23.74 5.63
C ALA A 166 1.30 -23.15 7.01
N TRP A 167 1.42 -21.83 7.16
CA TRP A 167 1.08 -21.10 8.38
C TRP A 167 -0.41 -21.23 8.72
N LEU A 168 -1.29 -20.99 7.74
CA LEU A 168 -2.75 -21.15 7.85
C LEU A 168 -3.14 -22.60 8.12
N GLY A 169 -2.56 -23.56 7.41
CA GLY A 169 -2.76 -24.99 7.67
C GLY A 169 -2.45 -25.35 9.12
N SER A 170 -1.36 -24.80 9.67
CA SER A 170 -1.00 -24.96 11.08
C SER A 170 -1.99 -24.30 12.05
N ARG A 171 -2.67 -23.20 11.66
CA ARG A 171 -3.78 -22.62 12.45
C ARG A 171 -4.98 -23.55 12.49
N PHE A 172 -5.40 -24.07 11.34
CA PHE A 172 -6.55 -24.98 11.24
C PHE A 172 -6.31 -26.33 11.92
N ALA A 173 -5.05 -26.78 12.03
CA ALA A 173 -4.66 -27.96 12.80
C ALA A 173 -4.57 -27.73 14.33
N GLY A 174 -4.75 -26.49 14.82
CA GLY A 174 -4.73 -26.12 16.25
C GLY A 174 -3.43 -25.47 16.75
N THR A 175 -2.28 -25.71 16.10
CA THR A 175 -0.94 -25.12 16.38
C THR A 175 -0.53 -25.18 17.87
N PRO A 176 -0.32 -24.05 18.60
CA PRO A 176 -0.69 -22.63 18.35
C PRO A 176 0.20 -21.85 17.35
N ALA A 177 0.06 -20.52 17.26
CA ALA A 177 0.82 -19.64 16.35
C ALA A 177 2.12 -19.12 17.00
N PRO A 178 3.24 -18.99 16.25
CA PRO A 178 4.45 -18.34 16.74
C PRO A 178 4.24 -16.81 16.85
N SER A 179 5.17 -16.13 17.50
CA SER A 179 5.16 -14.68 17.65
C SER A 179 6.58 -14.12 17.52
N SER A 180 6.68 -12.93 16.94
CA SER A 180 7.88 -12.08 16.89
C SER A 180 7.70 -10.75 17.63
N CYS A 181 6.59 -10.62 18.37
CA CYS A 181 6.48 -9.71 19.51
C CYS A 181 7.39 -10.18 20.66
#